data_AF-A0A257TUQ6-F1
#
_entry.id   AF-A0A257TUQ6-F1
#
_cell.length_a   1.000
_cell.length_b   1.000
_cell.length_c   1.000
_cell.angle_alpha   90.00
_cell.angle_beta   90.00
_cell.angle_gamma   90.00
#
_symmetry.space_group_name_H-M   'P 1'
#
loop_
_entity.id
_entity.type
_entity.pdbx_description
1 polymer ?
#
loop_
_entity_poly.entity_id
_entity_poly.type
_entity_poly.pdbx_seq_one_letter_code
_entity_poly.pdbx_strand_id
1 'polypeptide(L)'
;MKRNDDNAKNRIAGKSIRCANCGSLRVTTTEIDDAFDFGEGPFAVSLQVRVPLRTCQDCGFQFLDEEAEDLRQEVIAEHQAALYPGGD
;
A
#
# COMPACT_ATOMS: atom_id res chain seq x y z
N MET A 1 35.73 1.38 35.56
CA MET A 1 35.36 0.02 35.10
C MET A 1 33.87 -0.03 34.85
N LYS A 2 33.47 -0.41 33.61
CA LYS A 2 32.10 -0.74 33.11
C LYS A 2 31.04 0.39 33.16
N ARG A 3 30.24 0.67 32.13
CA ARG A 3 29.97 -0.02 30.86
C ARG A 3 29.32 1.01 29.90
N ASN A 4 29.78 0.98 28.67
CA ASN A 4 29.19 1.59 27.46
C ASN A 4 27.91 0.80 27.12
N ASP A 5 26.76 1.43 26.86
CA ASP A 5 25.64 0.90 26.04
C ASP A 5 24.39 1.80 26.13
N ASP A 6 24.29 2.83 25.27
CA ASP A 6 23.01 3.50 24.96
C ASP A 6 22.95 3.87 23.48
N ASN A 7 23.35 2.96 22.59
CA ASN A 7 23.22 3.11 21.14
C ASN A 7 22.36 1.98 20.56
N ALA A 8 21.03 2.10 20.63
CA ALA A 8 20.13 1.18 19.90
C ALA A 8 18.69 1.69 19.72
N LYS A 9 18.45 3.00 19.66
CA LYS A 9 17.10 3.54 19.36
C LYS A 9 17.03 4.24 18.01
N ASN A 10 17.78 3.75 17.02
CA ASN A 10 17.46 4.01 15.62
C ASN A 10 16.36 3.04 15.16
N ARG A 11 15.18 3.11 15.80
CA ARG A 11 13.98 2.46 15.23
C ARG A 11 13.58 3.31 14.04
N ILE A 12 14.12 2.96 12.88
CA ILE A 12 13.42 3.15 11.61
C ILE A 12 12.11 2.39 11.80
N ALA A 13 11.08 3.08 12.26
CA ALA A 13 9.77 2.53 12.54
C ALA A 13 9.08 2.25 11.20
N GLY A 14 9.63 1.30 10.44
CA GLY A 14 8.85 0.62 9.42
C GLY A 14 7.67 -0.01 10.15
N LYS A 15 6.45 0.43 9.81
CA LYS A 15 5.19 -0.13 10.30
C LYS A 15 5.35 -1.66 10.26
N SER A 16 5.40 -2.32 11.40
CA SER A 16 5.70 -3.75 11.46
C SER A 16 4.48 -4.53 10.98
N ILE A 17 4.41 -4.77 9.67
CA ILE A 17 3.34 -5.50 9.00
C ILE A 17 3.43 -6.97 9.36
N ARG A 18 2.27 -7.56 9.65
CA ARG A 18 2.13 -8.98 9.97
C ARG A 18 1.34 -9.65 8.86
N CYS A 19 1.75 -10.86 8.51
CA CYS A 19 0.99 -11.67 7.59
C CYS A 19 -0.38 -12.00 8.19
N ALA A 20 -1.45 -11.66 7.47
CA ALA A 20 -2.82 -11.97 7.90
C ALA A 20 -3.11 -13.48 7.96
N ASN A 21 -2.35 -14.30 7.22
CA ASN A 21 -2.53 -15.75 7.17
C ASN A 21 -1.79 -16.50 8.29
N CYS A 22 -0.49 -16.22 8.51
CA CYS A 22 0.33 -16.97 9.46
C CYS A 22 0.84 -16.15 10.66
N GLY A 23 0.67 -14.83 10.66
CA GLY A 23 1.16 -13.94 11.72
C GLY A 23 2.66 -13.63 11.69
N SER A 24 3.40 -14.12 10.70
CA SER A 24 4.84 -13.84 10.56
C SER A 24 5.11 -12.36 10.27
N LEU A 25 6.23 -11.86 10.80
CA LEU A 25 6.74 -10.50 10.57
C LEU A 25 7.66 -10.41 9.33
N ARG A 26 7.97 -11.56 8.70
CA ARG A 26 8.77 -11.60 7.47
C ARG A 26 7.89 -11.30 6.26
N VAL A 27 7.49 -10.04 6.14
CA VAL A 27 6.69 -9.53 5.03
C VAL A 27 7.56 -8.57 4.22
N THR A 28 7.67 -8.83 2.92
CA THR A 28 8.32 -7.96 1.94
C THR A 28 7.28 -7.12 1.24
N THR A 29 7.65 -5.91 0.83
CA THR A 29 6.78 -5.01 0.06
C THR A 29 7.36 -4.90 -1.35
N THR A 30 6.50 -4.97 -2.36
CA THR A 30 6.88 -4.79 -3.76
C THR A 30 5.82 -3.93 -4.43
N GLU A 31 6.24 -2.90 -5.16
CA GLU A 31 5.31 -2.07 -5.93
C GLU A 31 4.86 -2.84 -7.17
N ILE A 32 3.55 -2.93 -7.36
CA ILE A 32 2.93 -3.53 -8.54
C ILE A 32 2.00 -2.51 -9.19
N ASP A 33 1.85 -2.56 -10.51
CA ASP A 33 0.82 -1.80 -11.21
C ASP A 33 -0.52 -2.56 -11.09
N ASP A 34 -1.46 -2.01 -10.34
CA ASP A 34 -2.84 -2.49 -10.19
C ASP A 34 -3.74 -1.71 -11.15
N ALA A 35 -4.38 -2.43 -12.06
CA ALA A 35 -5.32 -1.84 -13.02
C ALA A 35 -6.74 -2.28 -12.66
N PHE A 36 -7.64 -1.31 -12.56
CA PHE A 36 -9.03 -1.54 -12.20
C PHE A 36 -9.95 -0.63 -12.99
N ASP A 37 -11.16 -1.11 -13.28
CA ASP A 37 -12.18 -0.33 -13.97
C ASP A 37 -12.93 0.53 -12.96
N PHE A 38 -12.98 1.84 -13.22
CA PHE A 38 -13.68 2.82 -12.41
C PHE A 38 -14.88 3.39 -13.18
N GLY A 39 -16.07 3.28 -12.61
CA GLY A 39 -17.33 3.70 -13.21
C GLY A 39 -18.27 2.53 -13.51
N GLU A 40 -19.43 2.84 -14.07
CA GLU A 40 -20.46 1.84 -14.40
C GLU A 40 -20.86 1.91 -15.87
N GLY A 41 -21.06 0.74 -16.48
CA GLY A 41 -21.57 0.64 -17.85
C GLY A 41 -20.56 1.14 -18.91
N PRO A 42 -21.04 1.78 -20.00
CA PRO A 42 -20.19 2.16 -21.14
C PRO A 42 -19.23 3.31 -20.85
N PHE A 43 -19.30 3.91 -19.66
CA PHE A 43 -18.45 5.01 -19.21
C PHE A 43 -17.37 4.56 -18.22
N ALA A 44 -17.25 3.26 -17.95
CA ALA A 44 -16.16 2.74 -17.13
C ALA A 44 -14.82 3.06 -17.79
N VAL A 45 -13.90 3.62 -17.00
CA VAL A 45 -12.53 3.94 -17.41
C VAL A 45 -11.57 3.02 -16.69
N SER A 46 -10.61 2.46 -17.42
CA SER A 46 -9.56 1.65 -16.80
C SER A 46 -8.52 2.60 -16.20
N LEU A 47 -8.43 2.61 -14.87
CA LEU A 47 -7.42 3.34 -14.12
C LEU A 47 -6.27 2.38 -13.78
N GLN A 48 -5.06 2.94 -13.70
CA GLN A 48 -3.86 2.20 -13.30
C GLN A 48 -3.16 2.98 -12.20
N VAL A 49 -2.78 2.26 -11.14
CA VAL A 49 -2.08 2.83 -9.98
C VAL A 49 -1.01 1.86 -9.51
N ARG A 50 0.09 2.40 -8.96
CA ARG A 50 1.11 1.56 -8.31
C ARG A 50 0.75 1.38 -6.85
N VAL A 51 0.60 0.13 -6.42
CA VAL A 51 0.26 -0.21 -5.03
C VAL A 51 1.32 -1.11 -4.40
N PRO A 52 1.52 -1.01 -3.08
CA PRO A 52 2.41 -1.89 -2.34
C PRO A 52 1.78 -3.27 -2.15
N LEU A 53 2.28 -4.27 -2.87
CA LEU A 53 1.95 -5.67 -2.61
C LEU A 53 2.81 -6.22 -1.47
N ARG A 54 2.15 -6.68 -0.41
CA ARG A 54 2.82 -7.37 0.69
C ARG A 54 2.89 -8.84 0.42
N THR A 55 4.09 -9.41 0.46
CA THR A 55 4.31 -10.84 0.30
C THR A 55 4.94 -11.41 1.56
N CYS A 56 4.31 -12.40 2.17
CA CYS A 56 4.90 -13.11 3.29
C CYS A 56 5.98 -14.08 2.79
N GLN A 57 7.22 -13.91 3.23
CA GLN A 57 8.32 -14.81 2.87
C GLN A 57 8.26 -16.17 3.58
N ASP A 58 7.36 -16.32 4.56
CA ASP A 58 7.24 -17.53 5.38
C ASP A 58 6.19 -18.49 4.81
N CYS A 59 5.01 -17.99 4.45
CA CYS A 59 3.92 -18.79 3.89
C CYS A 59 3.59 -18.47 2.42
N GLY A 60 4.22 -17.46 1.82
CA GLY A 60 3.96 -17.04 0.44
C GLY A 60 2.68 -16.23 0.24
N PHE A 61 1.94 -15.91 1.31
CA PHE A 61 0.66 -15.19 1.20
C PHE A 61 0.88 -13.75 0.73
N GLN A 62 0.12 -13.34 -0.29
CA GLN A 62 0.15 -12.01 -0.89
C GLN A 62 -1.11 -11.24 -0.52
N PHE A 63 -0.95 -9.99 -0.08
CA PHE A 63 -2.06 -9.15 0.33
C PHE A 63 -1.76 -7.67 0.09
N LEU A 64 -2.83 -6.90 -0.07
CA LEU A 64 -2.82 -5.45 -0.13
C LEU A 64 -3.38 -4.94 1.20
N ASP A 65 -2.76 -3.93 1.78
CA ASP A 65 -3.21 -3.29 3.03
C ASP A 65 -3.90 -1.95 2.76
N GLU A 66 -4.26 -1.25 3.84
CA GLU A 66 -4.84 0.10 3.83
C GLU A 66 -4.09 1.08 2.89
N GLU A 67 -2.77 0.98 2.79
CA GLU A 67 -1.94 1.85 1.94
C GLU A 67 -2.25 1.67 0.44
N ALA A 68 -2.51 0.44 0.00
CA ALA A 68 -2.90 0.17 -1.37
C ALA A 68 -4.32 0.68 -1.68
N GLU A 69 -5.22 0.63 -0.69
CA GLU A 69 -6.56 1.18 -0.83
C GLU A 69 -6.54 2.71 -0.89
N ASP A 70 -5.73 3.35 -0.05
CA ASP A 70 -5.55 4.81 -0.05
C ASP A 70 -5.08 5.31 -1.42
N LEU A 71 -4.03 4.69 -1.97
CA LEU A 71 -3.51 5.01 -3.31
C LEU A 71 -4.56 4.83 -4.42
N ARG A 72 -5.40 3.80 -4.34
CA ARG A 72 -6.52 3.63 -5.28
C ARG A 72 -7.53 4.77 -5.16
N GLN A 73 -7.89 5.16 -3.94
CA GLN A 73 -8.81 6.27 -3.71
C GLN A 73 -8.22 7.61 -4.18
N GLU A 74 -6.93 7.83 -3.98
CA GLU A 74 -6.22 9.03 -4.48
C GLU A 74 -6.31 9.12 -6.00
N VAL A 75 -6.02 8.04 -6.73
CA VAL A 75 -6.10 8.04 -8.21
C VAL A 75 -7.53 8.27 -8.70
N ILE A 76 -8.53 7.74 -8.00
CA ILE A 76 -9.94 8.01 -8.29
C ILE A 76 -10.26 9.50 -8.08
N ALA A 77 -9.82 10.08 -6.96
CA ALA A 77 -10.05 11.48 -6.63
C ALA A 77 -9.37 12.42 -7.64
N GLU A 78 -8.12 12.12 -8.04
CA GLU A 78 -7.41 12.86 -9.09
C GLU A 78 -8.14 12.78 -10.43
N HIS A 79 -8.62 11.58 -10.80
CA HIS A 79 -9.40 11.41 -12.03
C HIS A 79 -10.70 12.23 -12.00
N GLN A 80 -11.44 12.19 -10.89
CA GLN A 80 -12.67 12.97 -10.72
C GLN A 80 -12.39 14.49 -10.76
N ALA A 81 -11.32 14.96 -10.12
CA ALA A 81 -10.93 16.36 -10.14
C ALA A 81 -10.56 16.84 -11.55
N ALA A 82 -9.89 15.98 -12.34
CA ALA A 82 -9.56 16.27 -13.74
C ALA A 82 -10.80 16.39 -14.64
N LEU A 83 -11.87 15.62 -14.35
CA LEU A 83 -13.14 15.70 -15.08
C LEU A 83 -13.96 16.95 -14.73
N TYR A 84 -13.87 17.45 -13.49
CA TYR A 84 -14.63 18.60 -13.00
C TYR A 84 -13.74 19.73 -12.46
N PRO A 85 -12.97 20.42 -13.33
CA PRO A 85 -12.21 21.59 -12.91
C PRO A 85 -13.15 22.80 -12.74
N GLY A 86 -13.88 22.87 -11.62
CA GLY A 86 -14.71 24.06 -11.29
C GLY A 86 -15.93 23.89 -10.39
N GLY A 87 -16.03 22.84 -9.56
CA GLY A 87 -17.11 22.70 -8.58
C GLY A 87 -16.78 23.41 -7.26
N ASP A 88 -17.15 24.70 -7.17
CA ASP A 88 -17.33 25.46 -5.93
C ASP A 88 -18.78 25.30 -5.43
#